data_AF-A0A945V6K7-F1
#
_entry.id   AF-A0A945V6K7-F1
#
_cell.length_a   1.000
_cell.length_b   1.000
_cell.length_c   1.000
_cell.angle_alpha   90.00
_cell.angle_beta   90.00
_cell.angle_gamma   90.00
#
_symmetry.space_group_name_H-M   'P 1'
#
loop_
_entity.id
_entity.type
_entity.pdbx_description
1 polymer ?
#
loop_
_entity_poly.entity_id
_entity_poly.type
_entity_poly.pdbx_seq_one_letter_code
_entity_poly.pdbx_strand_id
1 'polypeptide(L)'
;MRVGRGVGSGKGKTAGRGHKGQHSRSGGYHKVGFEGGQMPMARRLPKRGFRSMTEGDTREVRLDELNKVEADVIDLEALKLAQIVPNFVSGAKVFLSGSLAEGKKPQLKGIRVTKGARLAIEAAGGKVEE
;
A
#
# COMPACT_ATOMS: atom_id res chain seq x y z
N MET A 1 -18.14 19.29 20.44
CA MET A 1 -19.11 19.21 21.57
C MET A 1 -18.47 18.46 22.74
N ARG A 2 -18.49 19.02 23.96
CA ARG A 2 -17.85 18.41 25.16
C ARG A 2 -18.84 17.48 25.88
N VAL A 3 -18.42 16.29 26.27
CA VAL A 3 -19.25 15.33 27.03
C VAL A 3 -19.37 15.73 28.51
N GLY A 4 -20.46 15.35 29.17
CA GLY A 4 -20.70 15.67 30.58
C GLY A 4 -20.95 17.16 30.83
N ARG A 5 -21.67 17.85 29.93
CA ARG A 5 -21.98 19.29 30.02
C ARG A 5 -23.48 19.56 29.95
N GLY A 6 -24.22 19.02 30.91
CA GLY A 6 -25.67 19.26 31.06
C GLY A 6 -26.56 18.46 30.13
N VAL A 7 -27.87 18.46 30.39
CA VAL A 7 -28.87 17.66 29.64
C VAL A 7 -29.06 18.18 28.21
N GLY A 8 -29.06 19.50 28.01
CA GLY A 8 -29.18 20.13 26.69
C GLY A 8 -28.04 19.79 25.71
N SER A 9 -26.94 19.21 26.20
CA SER A 9 -25.85 18.72 25.35
C SER A 9 -26.10 17.31 24.75
N GLY A 10 -27.18 16.63 25.11
CA GLY A 10 -27.47 15.26 24.66
C GLY A 10 -26.50 14.16 25.17
N LYS A 11 -25.34 14.52 25.72
CA LYS A 11 -24.34 13.62 26.32
C LYS A 11 -23.98 14.07 27.74
N GLY A 12 -25.02 14.32 28.56
CA GLY A 12 -24.91 14.76 29.95
C GLY A 12 -24.39 13.67 30.89
N LYS A 13 -25.27 13.12 31.75
CA LYS A 13 -24.95 12.28 32.90
C LYS A 13 -23.99 11.11 32.64
N THR A 14 -24.24 10.33 31.58
CA THR A 14 -23.44 9.12 31.27
C THR A 14 -22.35 9.38 30.24
N ALA A 15 -22.23 10.60 29.71
CA ALA A 15 -21.26 10.97 28.68
C ALA A 15 -21.25 10.02 27.46
N GLY A 16 -22.36 9.32 27.17
CA GLY A 16 -22.46 8.33 26.09
C GLY A 16 -21.93 6.92 26.41
N ARG A 17 -21.55 6.64 27.66
CA ARG A 17 -21.02 5.33 28.08
C ARG A 17 -22.07 4.36 28.64
N GLY A 18 -23.35 4.75 28.66
CA GLY A 18 -24.43 3.95 29.25
C GLY A 18 -24.34 3.85 30.78
N HIS A 19 -24.89 2.77 31.35
CA HIS A 19 -24.94 2.55 32.80
C HIS A 19 -24.11 1.34 33.24
N LYS A 20 -23.21 1.53 34.21
CA LYS A 20 -22.41 0.47 34.86
C LYS A 20 -21.63 -0.39 33.84
N GLY A 21 -21.07 -1.51 34.30
CA GLY A 21 -20.24 -2.39 33.48
C GLY A 21 -18.80 -1.92 33.29
N GLN A 22 -17.94 -2.83 32.84
CA GLN A 22 -16.50 -2.60 32.68
C GLN A 22 -16.21 -1.36 31.83
N HIS A 23 -16.85 -1.24 30.66
CA HIS A 23 -16.65 -0.12 29.71
C HIS A 23 -17.10 1.27 30.21
N SER A 24 -17.90 1.34 31.27
CA SER A 24 -18.27 2.62 31.89
C SER A 24 -17.22 3.16 32.87
N ARG A 25 -16.34 2.29 33.39
CA ARG A 25 -15.34 2.63 34.40
C ARG A 25 -14.14 3.33 33.78
N SER A 26 -13.42 4.11 34.58
CA SER A 26 -12.13 4.67 34.15
C SER A 26 -11.15 3.52 33.86
N GLY A 27 -10.49 3.54 32.70
CA GLY A 27 -9.63 2.44 32.25
C GLY A 27 -10.38 1.16 31.84
N GLY A 28 -11.71 1.21 31.71
CA GLY A 28 -12.58 0.11 31.35
C GLY A 28 -12.36 -0.41 29.93
N TYR A 29 -11.34 -1.24 29.74
CA TYR A 29 -10.94 -1.79 28.44
C TYR A 29 -10.60 -3.28 28.55
N HIS A 30 -11.06 -4.08 27.59
CA HIS A 30 -10.61 -5.45 27.41
C HIS A 30 -9.47 -5.47 26.38
N LYS A 31 -8.53 -6.40 26.51
CA LYS A 31 -7.40 -6.51 25.57
C LYS A 31 -7.91 -6.79 24.14
N VAL A 32 -7.31 -6.16 23.12
CA VAL A 32 -7.61 -6.44 21.70
C VAL A 32 -7.53 -7.95 21.44
N GLY A 33 -8.60 -8.51 20.88
CA GLY A 33 -8.70 -9.94 20.57
C GLY A 33 -9.20 -10.82 21.73
N PHE A 34 -9.66 -10.24 22.85
CA PHE A 34 -10.35 -10.98 23.90
C PHE A 34 -11.83 -11.16 23.55
N GLU A 35 -12.29 -12.41 23.44
CA GLU A 35 -13.66 -12.79 23.05
C GLU A 35 -14.51 -13.27 24.25
N GLY A 36 -14.28 -12.73 25.45
CA GLY A 36 -15.13 -13.01 26.63
C GLY A 36 -14.94 -14.38 27.28
N GLY A 37 -13.90 -15.14 26.90
CA GLY A 37 -13.58 -16.47 27.43
C GLY A 37 -13.48 -17.56 26.37
N GLN A 38 -14.00 -17.30 25.17
CA GLN A 38 -13.78 -18.17 24.01
C GLN A 38 -12.31 -18.13 23.58
N MET A 39 -11.77 -19.24 23.05
CA MET A 39 -10.42 -19.24 22.46
C MET A 39 -10.37 -18.24 21.30
N PRO A 40 -9.52 -17.20 21.29
CA PRO A 40 -9.55 -16.19 20.23
C PRO A 40 -9.33 -16.74 18.83
N MET A 41 -9.94 -16.13 17.82
CA MET A 41 -9.83 -16.56 16.41
C MET A 41 -8.37 -16.73 15.95
N ALA A 42 -7.49 -15.79 16.33
CA ALA A 42 -6.05 -15.83 16.00
C ALA A 42 -5.31 -17.06 16.57
N ARG A 43 -5.90 -17.76 17.55
CA ARG A 43 -5.39 -19.02 18.11
C ARG A 43 -6.12 -20.26 17.56
N ARG A 44 -7.36 -20.10 17.08
CA ARG A 44 -8.14 -21.22 16.50
C ARG A 44 -7.59 -21.65 15.14
N LEU A 45 -7.18 -20.69 14.32
CA LEU A 45 -6.71 -20.95 12.97
C LEU A 45 -5.23 -21.34 12.96
N PRO A 46 -4.83 -22.34 12.15
CA PRO A 46 -3.43 -22.69 12.00
C PRO A 46 -2.67 -21.58 11.28
N LYS A 47 -1.40 -21.37 11.66
CA LYS A 47 -0.49 -20.51 10.89
C LYS A 47 -0.20 -21.16 9.54
N ARG A 48 -0.26 -20.38 8.46
CA ARG A 48 0.02 -20.84 7.09
C ARG A 48 0.89 -19.82 6.37
N GLY A 49 1.71 -20.30 5.44
CA GLY A 49 2.62 -19.51 4.62
C GLY A 49 3.99 -19.25 5.25
N PHE A 50 4.83 -18.55 4.50
CA PHE A 50 6.15 -18.08 4.92
C PHE A 50 6.39 -16.69 4.30
N ARG A 51 7.28 -15.89 4.90
CA ARG A 51 7.69 -14.61 4.31
C ARG A 51 8.92 -14.84 3.44
N SER A 52 8.85 -14.49 2.16
CA SER A 52 10.03 -14.57 1.29
C SER A 52 11.00 -13.44 1.63
N MET A 53 12.29 -13.76 1.73
CA MET A 53 13.33 -12.76 2.00
C MET A 53 13.59 -11.85 0.79
N THR A 54 13.24 -12.31 -0.41
CA THR A 54 13.45 -11.57 -1.67
C THR A 54 12.23 -10.79 -2.12
N GLU A 55 11.13 -10.81 -1.36
CA GLU A 55 9.89 -10.10 -1.73
C GLU A 55 10.10 -8.59 -1.84
N GLY A 56 10.96 -8.03 -0.98
CA GLY A 56 11.29 -6.60 -0.97
C GLY A 56 12.26 -6.18 -2.07
N ASP A 57 12.92 -7.13 -2.75
CA ASP A 57 13.99 -6.86 -3.70
C ASP A 57 13.48 -6.36 -5.05
N THR A 58 12.21 -6.65 -5.38
CA THR A 58 11.59 -6.22 -6.63
C THR A 58 10.43 -5.28 -6.37
N ARG A 59 10.39 -4.14 -7.06
CA ARG A 59 9.28 -3.19 -6.98
C ARG A 59 8.44 -3.14 -8.25
N GLU A 60 7.14 -3.03 -8.09
CA GLU A 60 6.21 -2.83 -9.19
C GLU A 60 6.13 -1.35 -9.55
N VAL A 61 6.19 -1.04 -10.85
CA VAL A 61 6.18 0.32 -11.42
C VAL A 61 5.02 0.42 -12.41
N ARG A 62 4.28 1.53 -12.35
CA ARG A 62 3.15 1.80 -13.24
C ARG A 62 3.59 2.54 -14.51
N LEU A 63 2.74 2.56 -15.54
CA LEU A 63 3.06 3.27 -16.79
C LEU A 63 3.01 4.79 -16.65
N ASP A 64 2.09 5.29 -15.84
CA ASP A 64 1.98 6.73 -15.54
C ASP A 64 3.20 7.25 -14.77
N GLU A 65 3.79 6.43 -13.91
CA GLU A 65 5.03 6.75 -13.17
C GLU A 65 6.21 6.95 -14.11
N LEU A 66 6.27 6.22 -15.23
CA LEU A 66 7.30 6.42 -16.25
C LEU A 66 7.24 7.83 -16.84
N ASN A 67 6.10 8.53 -16.81
CA ASN A 67 5.98 9.91 -17.27
C ASN A 67 6.84 10.90 -16.47
N LYS A 68 7.19 10.57 -15.23
CA LYS A 68 8.00 11.43 -14.35
C LYS A 68 9.50 11.27 -14.55
N VAL A 69 9.93 10.26 -15.29
CA VAL A 69 11.36 10.01 -15.57
C VAL A 69 11.80 10.91 -16.73
N GLU A 70 12.75 11.80 -16.50
CA GLU A 70 13.26 12.72 -17.53
C GLU A 70 14.37 12.10 -18.40
N ALA A 71 14.85 10.89 -18.06
CA ALA A 71 15.86 10.17 -18.82
C ALA A 71 15.27 9.47 -20.07
N ASP A 72 16.03 9.48 -21.16
CA ASP A 72 15.68 8.78 -22.41
C ASP A 72 15.73 7.26 -22.24
N VAL A 73 16.74 6.77 -21.52
CA VAL A 73 16.88 5.36 -21.13
C VAL A 73 16.43 5.21 -19.69
N ILE A 74 15.41 4.38 -19.49
CA ILE A 74 14.84 4.06 -18.19
C ILE A 74 15.48 2.76 -17.73
N ASP A 75 16.51 2.90 -16.89
CA ASP A 75 17.13 1.82 -16.15
C ASP A 75 16.73 1.91 -14.66
N LEU A 76 17.28 0.99 -13.85
CA LEU A 76 16.98 0.93 -12.42
C LEU A 76 17.54 2.15 -11.66
N GLU A 77 18.62 2.77 -12.14
CA GLU A 77 19.22 3.96 -11.54
C GLU A 77 18.35 5.21 -11.81
N ALA A 78 17.87 5.38 -13.04
CA ALA A 78 16.94 6.43 -13.44
C ALA A 78 15.63 6.36 -12.62
N LEU A 79 15.12 5.15 -12.37
CA LEU A 79 13.94 4.97 -11.51
C LEU A 79 14.21 5.34 -10.04
N LYS A 80 15.42 5.13 -9.54
CA LYS A 80 15.85 5.54 -8.20
C LYS A 80 16.03 7.05 -8.11
N LEU A 81 16.66 7.66 -9.11
CA LEU A 81 16.84 9.12 -9.21
C LEU A 81 15.49 9.84 -9.27
N ALA A 82 14.53 9.29 -10.03
CA ALA A 82 13.16 9.79 -10.08
C ALA A 82 12.32 9.49 -8.82
N GLN A 83 12.91 8.85 -7.81
CA GLN A 83 12.24 8.45 -6.55
C GLN A 83 10.98 7.58 -6.74
N ILE A 84 10.89 6.86 -7.86
CA ILE A 84 9.79 5.92 -8.14
C ILE A 84 10.03 4.61 -7.40
N VAL A 85 11.29 4.17 -7.35
CA VAL A 85 11.72 2.94 -6.69
C VAL A 85 12.70 3.28 -5.56
N PRO A 86 12.59 2.62 -4.39
CA PRO A 86 13.55 2.81 -3.30
C PRO A 86 14.98 2.36 -3.66
N ASN A 87 15.98 2.98 -3.02
CA ASN A 87 17.40 2.73 -3.31
C ASN A 87 17.87 1.28 -3.05
N PHE A 88 17.23 0.56 -2.11
CA PHE A 88 17.61 -0.80 -1.73
C PHE A 88 17.13 -1.89 -2.71
N VAL A 89 16.24 -1.53 -3.63
CA VAL A 89 15.62 -2.48 -4.56
C VAL A 89 16.63 -2.90 -5.63
N SER A 90 16.65 -4.19 -5.96
CA SER A 90 17.55 -4.79 -6.97
C SER A 90 16.86 -5.04 -8.31
N GLY A 91 15.53 -4.99 -8.37
CA GLY A 91 14.77 -5.12 -9.63
C GLY A 91 13.49 -4.30 -9.69
N ALA A 92 13.06 -3.95 -10.89
CA ALA A 92 11.76 -3.34 -11.13
C ALA A 92 10.92 -4.19 -12.08
N LYS A 93 9.60 -4.12 -11.91
CA LYS A 93 8.63 -4.76 -12.80
C LYS A 93 7.57 -3.76 -13.25
N VAL A 94 7.52 -3.47 -14.55
CA VAL A 94 6.53 -2.56 -15.13
C VAL A 94 5.25 -3.31 -15.49
N PHE A 95 4.11 -2.80 -15.02
CA PHE A 95 2.79 -3.37 -15.30
C PHE A 95 1.81 -2.34 -15.86
N LEU A 96 0.77 -2.85 -16.53
CA LEU A 96 -0.24 -2.02 -17.19
C LEU A 96 -1.15 -1.39 -16.13
N SER A 97 -0.86 -0.14 -15.78
CA SER A 97 -1.70 0.70 -14.94
C SER A 97 -1.42 2.16 -15.31
N GLY A 98 -2.48 2.90 -15.65
CA GLY A 98 -2.37 4.26 -16.18
C GLY A 98 -2.00 4.32 -17.67
N SER A 99 -1.68 5.52 -18.15
CA SER A 99 -1.33 5.80 -19.55
C SER A 99 -0.01 6.55 -19.65
N LEU A 100 0.71 6.34 -20.75
CA LEU A 100 1.85 7.16 -21.12
C LEU A 100 1.36 8.52 -21.62
N ALA A 101 2.11 9.58 -21.29
CA ALA A 101 1.84 10.91 -21.81
C ALA A 101 2.11 10.96 -23.33
N GLU A 102 1.37 11.81 -24.04
CA GLU A 102 1.52 11.98 -25.48
C GLU A 102 2.96 12.36 -25.84
N GLY A 103 3.55 11.65 -26.80
CA GLY A 103 4.93 11.87 -27.25
C GLY A 103 6.02 11.19 -26.42
N LYS A 104 5.69 10.55 -25.29
CA LYS A 104 6.70 9.84 -24.48
C LYS A 104 7.02 8.45 -25.05
N LYS A 105 8.30 8.24 -25.37
CA LYS A 105 8.83 6.99 -25.96
C LYS A 105 9.84 6.33 -25.02
N PRO A 106 9.38 5.65 -23.96
CA PRO A 106 10.30 5.08 -22.98
C PRO A 106 11.17 3.97 -23.59
N GLN A 107 12.48 4.03 -23.36
CA GLN A 107 13.41 2.95 -23.66
C GLN A 107 13.75 2.24 -22.35
N LEU A 108 13.10 1.10 -22.08
CA LEU A 108 13.36 0.32 -20.86
C LEU A 108 14.57 -0.61 -21.08
N LYS A 109 15.50 -0.65 -20.12
CA LYS A 109 16.67 -1.53 -20.16
C LYS A 109 16.82 -2.31 -18.85
N GLY A 110 16.91 -3.64 -18.91
CA GLY A 110 17.15 -4.49 -17.73
C GLY A 110 15.96 -4.54 -16.75
N ILE A 111 14.75 -4.19 -17.20
CA ILE A 111 13.54 -4.11 -16.37
C ILE A 111 12.53 -5.15 -16.86
N ARG A 112 11.92 -5.88 -15.92
CA ARG A 112 10.88 -6.86 -16.26
C ARG A 112 9.60 -6.14 -16.66
N VAL A 113 8.98 -6.53 -17.78
CA VAL A 113 7.75 -5.90 -18.27
C VAL A 113 6.66 -6.95 -18.43
N THR A 114 5.45 -6.66 -17.94
CA THR A 114 4.28 -7.53 -18.19
C THR A 114 3.82 -7.46 -19.65
N LYS A 115 3.15 -8.51 -20.14
CA LYS A 115 2.68 -8.57 -21.53
C LYS A 115 1.84 -7.37 -21.94
N GLY A 116 0.90 -6.94 -21.09
CA GLY A 116 0.05 -5.77 -21.38
C GLY A 116 0.83 -4.45 -21.41
N ALA A 117 1.79 -4.28 -20.52
CA ALA A 117 2.64 -3.08 -20.50
C ALA A 117 3.57 -3.01 -21.70
N ARG A 118 4.12 -4.16 -22.15
CA ARG A 118 4.98 -4.24 -23.34
C ARG A 118 4.24 -3.75 -24.58
N LEU A 119 3.01 -4.23 -24.79
CA LEU A 119 2.17 -3.80 -25.92
C LEU A 119 1.87 -2.30 -25.87
N ALA A 120 1.56 -1.74 -24.70
CA ALA A 120 1.29 -0.32 -24.55
C ALA A 120 2.53 0.55 -24.83
N ILE A 121 3.71 0.09 -24.42
CA ILE A 121 4.99 0.79 -24.66
C ILE A 121 5.38 0.75 -26.13
N GLU A 122 5.26 -0.42 -26.78
CA GLU A 122 5.54 -0.58 -28.21
C GLU A 122 4.56 0.25 -29.06
N ALA A 123 3.28 0.29 -28.69
CA ALA A 123 2.28 1.12 -29.35
C ALA A 123 2.59 2.63 -29.25
N ALA A 124 3.20 3.07 -28.15
CA ALA A 124 3.69 4.44 -27.98
C ALA A 124 5.02 4.72 -28.74
N GLY A 125 5.61 3.70 -29.38
CA GLY A 125 6.90 3.80 -30.08
C GLY A 125 8.12 3.72 -29.16
N GLY A 126 7.95 3.21 -27.93
CA GLY A 126 9.04 2.88 -27.01
C GLY A 126 9.70 1.54 -27.35
N LYS A 127 10.82 1.24 -26.68
CA LYS A 127 11.56 -0.02 -26.84
C LYS A 127 11.80 -0.67 -25.49
N VAL A 128 11.79 -2.01 -25.47
CA VAL A 128 12.13 -2.80 -24.29
C VAL A 128 13.32 -3.67 -24.63
N GLU A 129 14.47 -3.33 -24.05
CA GLU A 129 15.70 -4.13 -24.10
C GLU A 129 15.77 -4.97 -22.81
N GLU A 130 16.00 -6.28 -22.97
CA GLU A 130 16.10 -7.23 -21.85
C GLU A 130 17.37 -7.03 -21.01
#